data_AF-A0A8S0QNM5-F1
#
_entry.id   AF-A0A8S0QNM5-F1
#
_cell.length_a   1.000
_cell.length_b   1.000
_cell.length_c   1.000
_cell.angle_alpha   90.00
_cell.angle_beta   90.00
_cell.angle_gamma   90.00
#
_symmetry.space_group_name_H-M   'P 1'
#
loop_
_entity.id
_entity.type
_entity.pdbx_description
1 polymer ?
#
loop_
_entity_poly.entity_id
_entity_poly.type
_entity_poly.pdbx_seq_one_letter_code
_entity_poly.pdbx_strand_id
1 'polypeptide(L)'
;MNVVCNSCPGAGACGGMYPAITMASVIETIGMSLPYSSSTPAEDPLKLDKCRIAGKYLPDLIKMDLKPQDTITPKSLRNAMVMVMALGGSTNVVLHLIAIARAHSWNVGRSVGLQLALDDFQKVSD
;
A
#
# COMPACT_ATOMS: atom_id res chain seq x y z
N MET A 1 -24.37 20.51 -17.75
CA MET A 1 -23.23 20.67 -16.83
C MET A 1 -23.38 19.94 -15.47
N ASN A 2 -24.49 19.23 -15.19
CA ASN A 2 -24.76 18.68 -13.84
C ASN A 2 -23.74 17.60 -13.40
N VAL A 3 -23.39 16.66 -14.27
CA VAL A 3 -22.44 15.58 -13.92
C VAL A 3 -21.05 16.15 -13.56
N VAL A 4 -20.47 16.98 -14.43
CA VAL A 4 -19.11 17.52 -14.24
C VAL A 4 -18.98 18.30 -12.93
N CYS A 5 -19.97 19.13 -12.59
CA CYS A 5 -19.93 19.95 -11.38
C CYS A 5 -20.07 19.15 -10.08
N ASN A 6 -20.60 17.91 -10.14
CA ASN A 6 -20.88 17.08 -8.97
C ASN A 6 -19.97 15.84 -8.86
N SER A 7 -19.17 15.53 -9.87
CA SER A 7 -18.28 14.35 -9.85
C SER A 7 -17.13 14.45 -8.84
N CYS A 8 -16.63 15.66 -8.58
CA CYS A 8 -15.47 15.91 -7.72
C CYS A 8 -15.80 16.99 -6.67
N PRO A 9 -16.56 16.65 -5.62
CA PRO A 9 -17.10 17.64 -4.68
C PRO A 9 -16.09 18.21 -3.68
N GLY A 10 -14.88 17.65 -3.61
CA GLY A 10 -13.87 18.04 -2.62
C GLY A 10 -12.52 17.35 -2.85
N ALA A 11 -11.64 17.44 -1.86
CA ALA A 11 -10.32 16.84 -1.92
C ALA A 11 -10.36 15.32 -1.73
N GLY A 12 -9.45 14.62 -2.42
CA GLY A 12 -9.27 13.17 -2.25
C GLY A 12 -8.84 12.48 -3.54
N ALA A 13 -8.47 11.20 -3.41
CA ALA A 13 -8.29 10.33 -4.55
C ALA A 13 -9.65 9.86 -5.10
N CYS A 14 -9.65 9.26 -6.29
CA CYS A 14 -10.85 8.66 -6.87
C CYS A 14 -11.44 7.60 -5.90
N GLY A 15 -12.75 7.69 -5.61
CA GLY A 15 -13.38 6.91 -4.54
C GLY A 15 -13.61 5.41 -4.81
N GLY A 16 -13.46 4.96 -6.07
CA GLY A 16 -13.53 3.53 -6.40
C GLY A 16 -12.22 2.79 -6.09
N MET A 17 -12.25 1.45 -6.20
CA MET A 17 -11.06 0.60 -6.07
C MET A 17 -10.13 0.69 -7.29
N TYR A 18 -9.71 1.91 -7.60
CA TYR A 18 -8.77 2.26 -8.67
C TYR A 18 -7.33 2.22 -8.12
N PRO A 19 -6.29 2.51 -8.93
CA PRO A 19 -4.90 2.39 -8.51
C PRO A 19 -4.57 3.09 -7.18
N ALA A 20 -5.13 4.26 -6.91
CA ALA A 20 -4.86 5.01 -5.68
C ALA A 20 -5.33 4.26 -4.42
N ILE A 21 -6.59 3.82 -4.39
CA ILE A 21 -7.17 3.12 -3.23
C ILE A 21 -6.60 1.69 -3.13
N THR A 22 -6.33 1.06 -4.27
CA THR A 22 -5.66 -0.25 -4.33
C THR A 22 -4.27 -0.16 -3.69
N MET A 23 -3.45 0.81 -4.11
CA MET A 23 -2.10 0.98 -3.57
C MET A 23 -2.10 1.42 -2.12
N ALA A 24 -3.04 2.28 -1.69
CA ALA A 24 -3.18 2.64 -0.28
C ALA A 24 -3.44 1.39 0.58
N SER A 25 -4.35 0.52 0.15
CA SER A 25 -4.69 -0.74 0.83
C SER A 25 -3.49 -1.69 0.87
N VAL A 26 -2.75 -1.80 -0.25
CA VAL A 26 -1.52 -2.59 -0.32
C VAL A 26 -0.45 -2.08 0.64
N ILE A 27 -0.20 -0.77 0.66
CA ILE A 27 0.85 -0.15 1.50
C ILE A 27 0.53 -0.34 2.99
N GLU A 28 -0.74 -0.26 3.38
CA GLU A 28 -1.17 -0.59 4.73
C GLU A 28 -0.98 -2.09 5.02
N THR A 29 -1.35 -2.97 4.08
CA THR A 29 -1.22 -4.44 4.24
C THR A 29 0.23 -4.89 4.40
N ILE A 30 1.18 -4.26 3.70
CA ILE A 30 2.61 -4.57 3.84
C ILE A 30 3.26 -3.92 5.07
N GLY A 31 2.49 -3.24 5.93
CA GLY A 31 2.98 -2.64 7.16
C GLY A 31 3.75 -1.33 6.96
N MET A 32 3.57 -0.66 5.82
CA MET A 32 4.24 0.62 5.49
C MET A 32 3.33 1.84 5.76
N SER A 33 2.12 1.61 6.26
CA SER A 33 1.22 2.65 6.75
C SER A 33 0.51 2.18 8.01
N LEU A 34 0.15 3.13 8.87
CA LEU A 34 -0.62 2.83 10.07
C LEU A 34 -2.00 2.27 9.72
N PRO A 35 -2.59 1.43 10.60
CA PRO A 35 -3.95 0.95 10.43
C PRO A 35 -4.94 2.07 10.14
N TYR A 36 -5.90 1.79 9.26
CA TYR A 36 -6.93 2.70 8.78
C TYR A 36 -6.42 3.89 7.93
N SER A 37 -5.14 3.96 7.58
CA SER A 37 -4.60 5.03 6.73
C SER A 37 -5.26 5.04 5.35
N SER A 38 -5.48 3.85 4.78
CA SER A 38 -6.04 3.61 3.45
C SER A 38 -7.54 3.89 3.33
N SER A 39 -8.29 3.80 4.44
CA SER A 39 -9.76 3.86 4.44
C SER A 39 -10.34 5.19 4.93
N THR A 40 -9.57 6.02 5.62
CA THR A 40 -10.07 7.33 6.07
C THR A 40 -10.15 8.33 4.92
N PRO A 41 -11.32 8.96 4.69
CA PRO A 41 -11.47 10.01 3.68
C PRO A 41 -10.50 11.17 3.88
N ALA A 42 -10.21 11.91 2.81
CA ALA A 42 -9.23 12.99 2.86
C ALA A 42 -9.65 14.16 3.76
N GLU A 43 -10.95 14.49 3.77
CA GLU A 43 -11.52 15.61 4.55
C GLU A 43 -12.01 15.19 5.94
N ASP A 44 -11.88 13.91 6.29
CA ASP A 44 -12.20 13.42 7.64
C ASP A 44 -11.16 13.96 8.64
N PRO A 45 -11.56 14.59 9.76
CA PRO A 45 -10.64 15.08 10.79
C PRO A 45 -9.64 14.03 11.29
N LEU A 46 -10.04 12.74 11.29
CA LEU A 46 -9.17 11.62 11.66
C LEU A 46 -7.94 11.50 10.76
N LYS A 47 -7.97 12.01 9.51
CA LYS A 47 -6.80 12.02 8.64
C LYS A 47 -5.70 12.91 9.19
N LEU A 48 -6.04 14.10 9.69
CA LEU A 48 -5.07 15.02 10.31
C LEU A 48 -4.49 14.43 11.59
N ASP A 49 -5.31 13.76 12.39
CA ASP A 49 -4.83 13.08 13.60
C ASP A 49 -3.89 11.92 13.28
N LYS A 50 -4.18 11.15 12.23
CA LYS A 50 -3.27 10.10 11.73
C LYS A 50 -1.93 10.66 11.28
N CYS A 51 -1.91 11.80 10.58
CA CYS A 51 -0.66 12.46 10.21
C CYS A 51 0.18 12.81 11.45
N ARG A 52 -0.45 13.32 12.51
CA ARG A 52 0.24 13.62 13.79
C ARG A 52 0.73 12.35 14.48
N ILE A 53 -0.09 11.30 14.51
CA ILE A 53 0.25 10.02 15.13
C ILE A 53 1.41 9.34 14.40
N ALA A 54 1.45 9.38 13.06
CA ALA A 54 2.56 8.85 12.28
C ALA A 54 3.90 9.49 12.67
N GLY A 55 3.91 10.81 12.89
CA GLY A 55 5.09 11.52 13.38
C GLY A 55 5.56 11.07 14.78
N LYS A 56 4.64 10.59 15.64
CA LYS A 56 4.99 10.05 16.96
C LYS A 56 5.63 8.67 16.91
N TYR A 57 5.29 7.84 15.92
CA TYR A 57 5.87 6.51 15.77
C TYR A 57 7.29 6.55 15.19
N LEU A 58 7.62 7.54 14.36
CA LEU A 58 8.89 7.61 13.66
C LEU A 58 10.13 7.52 14.58
N PRO A 59 10.23 8.25 15.71
CA PRO A 59 11.34 8.10 16.64
C PRO A 59 11.49 6.69 17.20
N ASP A 60 10.38 6.00 17.44
CA ASP A 60 10.39 4.64 17.97
C ASP A 60 10.82 3.62 16.89
N LEU A 61 10.42 3.82 15.63
CA LEU A 61 10.92 3.03 14.50
C LEU A 61 12.45 3.18 14.35
N ILE A 62 12.97 4.40 14.52
CA ILE A 62 14.41 4.67 14.48
C ILE A 62 15.14 3.98 15.64
N LYS A 63 14.60 4.08 16.87
CA LYS A 63 15.18 3.40 18.04
C LYS A 63 15.21 1.88 17.89
N MET A 64 14.18 1.30 17.27
CA MET A 64 14.08 -0.13 16.99
C MET A 64 14.92 -0.56 15.78
N ASP A 65 15.49 0.40 15.02
CA ASP A 65 16.09 0.16 13.72
C ASP A 65 15.15 -0.64 12.78
N LEU A 66 13.84 -0.34 12.84
CA LEU A 66 12.85 -1.02 12.01
C LEU A 66 12.85 -0.40 10.61
N LYS A 67 13.38 -1.15 9.64
CA LYS A 67 13.57 -0.72 8.25
C LYS A 67 12.47 -1.28 7.36
N PRO A 68 12.23 -0.70 6.17
CA PRO A 68 11.27 -1.25 5.22
C PRO A 68 11.53 -2.72 4.84
N GLN A 69 12.79 -3.18 4.88
CA GLN A 69 13.13 -4.58 4.62
C GLN A 69 12.64 -5.55 5.71
N ASP A 70 12.35 -5.04 6.90
CA ASP A 70 11.88 -5.85 8.02
C ASP A 70 10.35 -6.04 7.96
N THR A 71 9.63 -5.15 7.25
CA THR A 71 8.17 -5.19 7.07
C THR A 71 7.75 -5.75 5.70
N ILE A 72 8.49 -5.40 4.65
CA ILE A 72 8.27 -5.90 3.29
C ILE A 72 8.97 -7.25 3.16
N THR A 73 8.19 -8.33 3.27
CA THR A 73 8.65 -9.72 3.28
C THR A 73 7.86 -10.53 2.26
N PRO A 74 8.27 -11.78 1.92
CA PRO A 74 7.47 -12.61 1.02
C PRO A 74 6.04 -12.82 1.54
N LYS A 75 5.90 -12.92 2.88
CA LYS A 75 4.59 -13.09 3.53
C LYS A 75 3.74 -11.82 3.42
N SER A 76 4.30 -10.64 3.67
CA SER A 76 3.52 -9.39 3.58
C SER A 76 3.15 -9.05 2.13
N LEU A 77 4.03 -9.33 1.15
CA LEU A 77 3.70 -9.25 -0.27
C LEU A 77 2.57 -10.23 -0.65
N ARG A 78 2.60 -11.46 -0.13
CA ARG A 78 1.50 -12.42 -0.32
C ARG A 78 0.19 -11.90 0.29
N ASN A 79 0.23 -11.35 1.50
CA ASN A 79 -0.96 -10.74 2.11
C ASN A 79 -1.50 -9.59 1.26
N ALA A 80 -0.63 -8.76 0.69
CA ALA A 80 -1.04 -7.68 -0.21
C ALA A 80 -1.72 -8.22 -1.48
N MET A 81 -1.19 -9.28 -2.09
CA MET A 81 -1.85 -9.94 -3.23
C MET A 81 -3.23 -10.48 -2.85
N VAL A 82 -3.36 -11.18 -1.72
CA VAL A 82 -4.67 -11.68 -1.23
C VAL A 82 -5.65 -10.53 -1.02
N MET A 83 -5.21 -9.43 -0.40
CA MET A 83 -6.05 -8.26 -0.16
C MET A 83 -6.51 -7.61 -1.47
N VAL A 84 -5.63 -7.51 -2.47
CA VAL A 84 -5.98 -7.01 -3.80
C VAL A 84 -7.05 -7.89 -4.45
N MET A 85 -6.88 -9.22 -4.42
CA MET A 85 -7.85 -10.14 -5.05
C MET A 85 -9.20 -10.06 -4.34
N ALA A 86 -9.21 -10.01 -3.01
CA ALA A 86 -10.42 -9.90 -2.21
C ALA A 86 -11.19 -8.59 -2.45
N LEU A 87 -10.48 -7.48 -2.71
CA LEU A 87 -11.08 -6.16 -2.91
C LEU A 87 -11.41 -5.83 -4.38
N GLY A 88 -11.05 -6.70 -5.33
CA GLY A 88 -11.15 -6.39 -6.76
C GLY A 88 -10.24 -5.22 -7.17
N GLY A 89 -9.00 -5.24 -6.66
CA GLY A 89 -8.01 -4.19 -6.87
C GLY A 89 -7.63 -3.97 -8.33
N SER A 90 -7.12 -2.78 -8.63
CA SER A 90 -6.66 -2.42 -9.97
C SER A 90 -5.52 -3.33 -10.46
N THR A 91 -5.56 -3.74 -11.72
CA THR A 91 -4.50 -4.54 -12.37
C THR A 91 -3.12 -3.88 -12.36
N ASN A 92 -3.05 -2.54 -12.27
CA ASN A 92 -1.79 -1.81 -12.15
C ASN A 92 -0.98 -2.19 -10.90
N VAL A 93 -1.62 -2.78 -9.89
CA VAL A 93 -0.96 -3.24 -8.67
C VAL A 93 0.09 -4.31 -8.92
N VAL A 94 -0.06 -5.11 -9.98
CA VAL A 94 0.93 -6.11 -10.40
C VAL A 94 2.27 -5.44 -10.69
N LEU A 95 2.24 -4.35 -11.47
CA LEU A 95 3.44 -3.58 -11.82
C LEU A 95 4.08 -2.95 -10.58
N HIS A 96 3.27 -2.35 -9.71
CA HIS A 96 3.76 -1.67 -8.53
C HIS A 96 4.35 -2.62 -7.48
N LEU A 97 3.73 -3.77 -7.23
CA LEU A 97 4.24 -4.77 -6.29
C LEU A 97 5.54 -5.41 -6.79
N ILE A 98 5.65 -5.70 -8.10
CA ILE A 98 6.92 -6.17 -8.69
C ILE A 98 8.00 -5.09 -8.56
N ALA A 99 7.67 -3.82 -8.80
CA ALA A 99 8.62 -2.72 -8.63
C ALA A 99 9.06 -2.56 -7.17
N ILE A 100 8.16 -2.66 -6.20
CA ILE A 100 8.46 -2.63 -4.76
C ILE A 100 9.39 -3.78 -4.38
N ALA A 101 9.07 -5.01 -4.81
CA ALA A 101 9.91 -6.18 -4.54
C ALA A 101 11.33 -5.99 -5.13
N ARG A 102 11.45 -5.45 -6.34
CA ARG A 102 12.74 -5.15 -6.97
C ARG A 102 13.51 -4.04 -6.24
N ALA A 103 12.84 -2.98 -5.80
CA ALA A 103 13.46 -1.89 -5.05
C ALA A 103 13.99 -2.38 -3.69
N HIS A 104 13.22 -3.23 -3.01
CA HIS A 104 13.68 -3.94 -1.82
C HIS A 104 14.96 -4.73 -2.11
N SER A 105 14.96 -5.55 -3.16
CA SER A 105 16.11 -6.36 -3.58
C SER A 105 17.35 -5.56 -3.95
N TRP A 106 17.17 -4.34 -4.47
CA TRP A 106 18.28 -3.42 -4.70
C TRP A 106 18.92 -2.96 -3.38
N ASN A 107 18.11 -2.65 -2.37
CA ASN A 107 18.58 -2.16 -1.08
C ASN A 107 19.29 -3.22 -0.22
N VAL A 108 18.87 -4.49 -0.29
CA VAL A 108 19.45 -5.59 0.53
C VAL A 108 20.45 -6.48 -0.23
N GLY A 109 20.70 -6.17 -1.51
CA GLY A 109 21.49 -7.00 -2.41
C GLY A 109 20.65 -8.08 -3.10
N ARG A 110 20.87 -8.26 -4.41
CA ARG A 110 20.05 -9.15 -5.27
C ARG A 110 20.00 -10.61 -4.81
N SER A 111 21.02 -11.09 -4.09
CA SER A 111 21.11 -12.46 -3.59
C SER A 111 20.17 -12.75 -2.41
N VAL A 112 19.73 -11.69 -1.71
CA VAL A 112 18.85 -11.76 -0.52
C VAL A 112 17.49 -11.09 -0.79
N GLY A 113 17.36 -10.50 -1.98
CA GLY A 113 16.20 -9.73 -2.40
C GLY A 113 14.95 -10.57 -2.65
N LEU A 114 13.78 -9.93 -2.50
CA LEU A 114 12.49 -10.50 -2.84
C LEU A 114 12.36 -10.68 -4.35
N GLN A 115 11.93 -11.87 -4.75
CA GLN A 115 11.49 -12.17 -6.10
C GLN A 115 9.98 -12.25 -6.10
N LEU A 116 9.36 -11.48 -7.00
CA LEU A 116 7.94 -11.51 -7.24
C LEU A 116 7.74 -11.52 -8.76
N ALA A 117 7.07 -12.56 -9.26
CA ALA A 117 6.81 -12.79 -10.67
C ALA A 117 5.31 -12.80 -10.95
N LEU A 118 4.93 -12.73 -12.24
CA LEU A 118 3.53 -12.78 -12.66
C LEU A 118 2.84 -14.07 -12.18
N ASP A 119 3.54 -15.20 -12.22
CA ASP A 119 3.02 -16.50 -11.76
C ASP A 119 2.60 -16.49 -10.29
N ASP A 120 3.21 -15.66 -9.45
CA ASP A 120 2.85 -15.55 -8.04
C ASP A 120 1.47 -14.91 -7.87
N PHE A 121 1.11 -13.97 -8.73
CA PHE A 121 -0.22 -13.37 -8.75
C PHE A 121 -1.27 -14.37 -9.20
N GLN A 122 -0.97 -15.17 -10.23
CA GLN A 122 -1.88 -16.22 -10.70
C GLN A 122 -2.14 -17.25 -9.60
N LYS A 123 -1.09 -17.78 -8.96
CA LYS A 123 -1.21 -18.76 -7.86
C LYS A 123 -1.98 -18.25 -6.65
N VAL A 124 -2.02 -16.93 -6.42
CA VAL A 124 -2.79 -16.32 -5.32
C VAL A 124 -4.22 -15.99 -5.73
N SER A 125 -4.45 -15.80 -7.03
CA SER A 125 -5.79 -15.59 -7.59
C SER A 125 -6.61 -16.89 -7.69
N ASP A 126 -5.93 -18.01 -7.94
CA ASP A 126 -6.52 -19.35 -8.04
C ASP A 126 -6.91 -19.91 -6.66
#